data_AF-A0A357SXF6-F1
#
_entry.id   AF-A0A357SXF6-F1
#
_cell.length_a   1.000
_cell.length_b   1.000
_cell.length_c   1.000
_cell.angle_alpha   90.00
_cell.angle_beta   90.00
_cell.angle_gamma   90.00
#
_symmetry.space_group_name_H-M   'P 1'
#
loop_
_entity.id
_entity.type
_entity.pdbx_description
1 polymer ?
#
loop_
_entity_poly.entity_id
_entity_poly.type
_entity_poly.pdbx_seq_one_letter_code
_entity_poly.pdbx_strand_id
1 'polypeptide(L)'
;MADVAVLVINNNRCNLCGQCIMVCPFKAISRQNDKIEIDAGCKMCKICLKNCPEKAIGLIDERRTTVNKEEWRGILVFVEHLAGNIHPVTIELIGKARELADAVRHPVYCLFMGHGISQQAQKLLRYPVDRVFVYEDQELAYFRVDTYANIFEDCLRKVKPSIVLVGATSVGRSLAPRVAARFRTGLTADCTTLEIRANTDLVQI
;
A
#
# COMPACT_ATOMS: atom_id res chain seq x y z
N MET A 1 -6.91 1.53 -0.14
CA MET A 1 -8.05 2.47 -0.26
C MET A 1 -9.16 2.02 0.68
N ALA A 2 -9.88 3.00 1.22
CA ALA A 2 -10.71 2.91 2.41
C ALA A 2 -11.68 1.71 2.42
N ASP A 3 -12.00 1.22 3.62
CA ASP A 3 -13.14 0.35 3.85
C ASP A 3 -14.40 1.15 3.50
N VAL A 4 -14.82 1.13 2.24
CA VAL A 4 -16.01 1.85 1.81
C VAL A 4 -17.20 0.95 2.08
N ALA A 5 -17.68 1.00 3.32
CA ALA A 5 -19.00 0.47 3.63
C ALA A 5 -20.04 1.29 2.86
N VAL A 6 -20.78 0.65 1.96
CA VAL A 6 -21.79 1.31 1.13
C VAL A 6 -23.18 0.97 1.67
N LEU A 7 -24.05 1.98 1.76
CA LEU A 7 -25.47 1.74 2.00
C LEU A 7 -26.14 1.40 0.67
N VAL A 8 -26.82 0.26 0.65
CA VAL A 8 -27.53 -0.25 -0.54
C VAL A 8 -29.00 -0.37 -0.23
N ILE A 9 -29.84 0.05 -1.18
CA ILE A 9 -31.30 -0.07 -1.08
C ILE A 9 -31.74 -1.26 -1.93
N ASN A 10 -32.34 -2.26 -1.29
CA ASN A 10 -32.94 -3.41 -1.94
C ASN A 10 -34.29 -2.99 -2.54
N ASN A 11 -34.30 -2.75 -3.85
CA ASN A 11 -35.50 -2.32 -4.59
C ASN A 11 -36.64 -3.36 -4.58
N ASN A 12 -36.36 -4.64 -4.33
CA ASN A 12 -37.41 -5.67 -4.22
C ASN A 12 -38.12 -5.63 -2.86
N ARG A 13 -37.51 -5.01 -1.85
CA ARG A 13 -38.08 -4.85 -0.51
C ARG A 13 -38.57 -3.42 -0.25
N CYS A 14 -38.01 -2.44 -0.94
CA CYS A 14 -38.37 -1.04 -0.76
C CYS A 14 -39.77 -0.77 -1.33
N ASN A 15 -40.69 -0.33 -0.47
CA ASN A 15 -42.04 0.09 -0.86
C ASN A 15 -42.17 1.61 -1.11
N LEU A 16 -41.05 2.33 -1.23
CA LEU A 16 -41.00 3.77 -1.48
C LEU A 16 -41.71 4.65 -0.43
N CYS A 17 -41.86 4.20 0.83
CA CYS A 17 -42.49 4.96 1.91
C CYS A 17 -41.83 6.31 2.26
N GLY A 18 -40.59 6.55 1.82
CA GLY A 18 -39.89 7.83 2.00
C GLY A 18 -39.33 8.09 3.41
N GLN A 19 -39.50 7.18 4.37
CA GLN A 19 -39.01 7.36 5.75
C GLN A 19 -37.50 7.65 5.81
N CYS A 20 -36.70 6.99 4.97
CA CYS A 20 -35.26 7.20 4.89
C CYS A 20 -34.87 8.61 4.39
N ILE A 21 -35.70 9.23 3.54
CA ILE A 21 -35.52 10.61 3.07
C ILE A 21 -35.77 11.57 4.23
N MET A 22 -36.87 11.39 4.95
CA MET A 22 -37.27 12.27 6.06
C MET A 22 -36.25 12.27 7.21
N VAL A 23 -35.70 11.10 7.55
CA VAL A 23 -34.75 10.96 8.67
C VAL A 23 -33.30 11.28 8.28
N CYS A 24 -33.00 11.60 7.03
CA CYS A 24 -31.63 11.87 6.60
C CYS A 24 -31.24 13.33 6.93
N PRO A 25 -30.40 13.57 7.97
CA PRO A 25 -30.02 14.93 8.36
C PRO A 25 -29.12 15.62 7.31
N PHE A 26 -28.56 14.85 6.37
CA PHE A 26 -27.66 15.32 5.33
C PHE A 26 -28.34 15.52 3.98
N LYS A 27 -29.65 15.23 3.88
CA LYS A 27 -30.42 15.29 2.62
C LYS A 27 -29.80 14.49 1.46
N ALA A 28 -29.04 13.46 1.80
CA ALA A 28 -28.30 12.62 0.87
C ALA A 28 -29.13 11.48 0.25
N ILE A 29 -30.42 11.44 0.53
CA ILE A 29 -31.33 10.40 0.05
C ILE A 29 -32.47 11.10 -0.67
N SER A 30 -32.69 10.72 -1.92
CA SER A 30 -33.72 11.31 -2.77
C SER A 30 -34.49 10.24 -3.52
N ARG A 31 -35.72 10.57 -3.92
CA ARG A 31 -36.50 9.74 -4.83
C ARG A 31 -36.26 10.22 -6.25
N GLN A 32 -35.78 9.33 -7.11
CA GLN A 32 -35.69 9.55 -8.56
C GLN A 32 -36.49 8.46 -9.25
N ASN A 33 -37.50 8.87 -10.04
CA ASN A 33 -38.48 7.97 -10.64
C ASN A 33 -39.21 7.11 -9.56
N ASP A 34 -39.15 5.79 -9.70
CA ASP A 34 -39.71 4.80 -8.77
C ASP A 34 -38.65 4.10 -7.91
N LYS A 35 -37.54 4.78 -7.63
CA LYS A 35 -36.48 4.27 -6.75
C LYS A 35 -36.04 5.35 -5.77
N ILE A 36 -35.53 4.89 -4.64
CA ILE A 36 -34.83 5.73 -3.68
C ILE A 36 -33.34 5.52 -3.92
N GLU A 37 -32.60 6.62 -4.01
CA GLU A 37 -31.17 6.64 -4.25
C GLU A 37 -30.44 7.39 -3.13
N ILE A 38 -29.21 6.97 -2.86
CA ILE A 38 -28.30 7.58 -1.89
C ILE A 38 -27.16 8.21 -2.67
N ASP A 39 -26.96 9.51 -2.51
CA ASP A 39 -25.92 10.26 -3.22
C ASP A 39 -24.60 10.36 -2.43
N ALA A 40 -23.61 11.00 -3.04
CA ALA A 40 -22.28 11.21 -2.46
C ALA A 40 -22.27 12.12 -1.22
N GLY A 41 -23.37 12.80 -0.89
CA GLY A 41 -23.56 13.57 0.33
C GLY A 41 -23.72 12.71 1.58
N CYS A 42 -23.92 11.39 1.43
CA CYS A 42 -24.15 10.48 2.54
C CYS A 42 -22.96 10.43 3.51
N LYS A 43 -23.20 10.82 4.77
CA LYS A 43 -22.19 10.78 5.85
C LYS A 43 -22.20 9.50 6.68
N MET A 44 -22.84 8.44 6.20
CA MET A 44 -22.84 7.11 6.84
C MET A 44 -23.27 7.09 8.33
N CYS A 45 -24.21 7.94 8.74
CA CYS A 45 -24.73 7.94 10.12
C CYS A 45 -25.63 6.74 10.46
N LYS A 46 -26.05 5.97 9.45
CA LYS A 46 -26.88 4.75 9.57
C LYS A 46 -28.30 4.97 10.13
N ILE A 47 -28.79 6.21 10.17
CA ILE A 47 -30.15 6.51 10.64
C ILE A 47 -31.20 5.90 9.71
N CYS A 48 -30.99 5.98 8.40
CA CYS A 48 -31.91 5.39 7.40
C CYS A 48 -31.99 3.86 7.51
N LEU A 49 -30.88 3.19 7.86
CA LEU A 49 -30.83 1.75 8.12
C LEU A 49 -31.76 1.35 9.27
N LYS A 50 -31.69 2.08 10.39
CA LYS A 50 -32.49 1.80 11.59
C LYS A 50 -33.97 2.11 11.40
N ASN A 51 -34.28 3.13 10.61
CA ASN A 51 -35.64 3.64 10.44
C ASN A 51 -36.36 3.12 9.19
N CYS A 52 -35.76 2.23 8.41
CA CYS A 52 -36.44 1.63 7.27
C CYS A 52 -37.42 0.55 7.76
N PRO A 53 -38.75 0.75 7.61
CA PRO A 53 -39.75 -0.22 8.10
C PRO A 53 -39.63 -1.57 7.38
N GLU A 54 -39.36 -1.54 6.08
CA GLU A 54 -39.17 -2.75 5.26
C GLU A 54 -37.82 -3.45 5.46
N LYS A 55 -36.92 -2.81 6.23
CA LYS A 55 -35.50 -3.20 6.34
C LYS A 55 -34.86 -3.40 4.96
N ALA A 56 -35.24 -2.54 4.01
CA ALA A 56 -34.77 -2.57 2.63
C ALA A 56 -33.38 -1.93 2.46
N ILE A 57 -32.94 -1.12 3.42
CA ILE A 57 -31.59 -0.55 3.41
C ILE A 57 -30.65 -1.54 4.10
N GLY A 58 -29.53 -1.85 3.45
CA GLY A 58 -28.47 -2.70 3.98
C GLY A 58 -27.15 -1.96 4.01
N LEU A 59 -26.26 -2.36 4.92
CA LEU A 59 -24.86 -1.98 4.89
C LEU A 59 -24.10 -3.14 4.25
N ILE A 60 -23.61 -2.94 3.03
CA ILE A 60 -22.71 -3.90 2.40
C ILE A 60 -21.32 -3.41 2.71
N ASP A 61 -20.64 -4.19 3.54
CA ASP A 61 -19.20 -4.11 3.66
C ASP A 61 -18.66 -4.86 2.45
N GLU A 62 -18.16 -4.14 1.44
CA GLU A 62 -17.36 -4.79 0.41
C GLU A 62 -16.10 -5.31 1.12
N ARG A 63 -16.18 -6.54 1.62
CA ARG A 63 -15.04 -7.26 2.17
C ARG A 63 -13.92 -7.12 1.15
N ARG A 64 -12.82 -6.48 1.56
CA ARG A 64 -11.57 -6.52 0.82
C ARG A 64 -11.35 -7.95 0.35
N THR A 65 -10.98 -8.12 -0.92
CA THR A 65 -10.20 -9.29 -1.32
C THR A 65 -9.01 -9.35 -0.37
N THR A 66 -9.04 -10.28 0.56
CA THR A 66 -7.98 -10.47 1.52
C THR A 66 -6.74 -10.88 0.74
N VAL A 67 -5.70 -10.07 0.78
CA VAL A 67 -4.41 -10.44 0.21
C VAL A 67 -3.91 -11.65 1.00
N ASN A 68 -3.60 -12.75 0.32
CA ASN A 68 -2.99 -13.90 0.95
C ASN A 68 -1.57 -13.53 1.40
N LYS A 69 -1.39 -13.17 2.68
CA LYS A 69 -0.11 -12.73 3.24
C LYS A 69 0.98 -13.80 3.12
N GLU A 70 0.62 -15.08 3.05
CA GLU A 70 1.57 -16.18 2.94
C GLU A 70 2.36 -16.13 1.63
N GLU A 71 1.82 -15.49 0.59
CA GLU A 71 2.51 -15.27 -0.68
C GLU A 71 3.56 -14.15 -0.64
N TRP A 72 3.59 -13.37 0.46
CA TRP A 72 4.45 -12.19 0.58
C TRP A 72 5.49 -12.41 1.66
N ARG A 73 6.75 -12.56 1.25
CA ARG A 73 7.82 -12.95 2.16
C ARG A 73 9.09 -12.17 1.87
N GLY A 74 9.66 -11.60 2.93
CA GLY A 74 10.93 -10.88 2.87
C GLY A 74 10.80 -9.38 3.05
N ILE A 75 11.91 -8.75 3.41
CA ILE A 75 12.03 -7.30 3.56
C ILE A 75 12.94 -6.80 2.44
N LEU A 76 12.41 -5.96 1.55
CA LEU A 76 13.14 -5.40 0.42
C LEU A 76 13.64 -4.00 0.74
N VAL A 77 14.95 -3.78 0.64
CA VAL A 77 15.57 -2.46 0.76
C VAL A 77 15.87 -1.90 -0.64
N PHE A 78 15.41 -0.68 -0.91
CA PHE A 78 15.83 0.05 -2.11
C PHE A 78 17.26 0.56 -1.95
N VAL A 79 18.14 0.22 -2.89
CA VAL A 79 19.52 0.68 -2.92
C VAL A 79 19.58 2.05 -3.58
N GLU A 80 19.75 3.07 -2.76
CA GLU A 80 20.06 4.41 -3.24
C GLU A 80 21.54 4.54 -3.58
N HIS A 81 21.85 5.20 -4.69
CA HIS A 81 23.22 5.39 -5.13
C HIS A 81 23.35 6.65 -6.01
N LEU A 82 24.59 7.11 -6.18
CA LEU A 82 24.97 8.11 -7.18
C LEU A 82 26.14 7.56 -8.01
N ALA A 83 25.89 7.32 -9.30
CA ALA A 83 26.89 6.73 -10.22
C ALA A 83 27.57 5.46 -9.66
N GLY A 84 26.74 4.49 -9.24
CA GLY A 84 27.17 3.26 -8.56
C GLY A 84 27.65 3.40 -7.10
N ASN A 85 27.96 4.60 -6.61
CA ASN A 85 28.34 4.80 -5.21
C ASN A 85 27.11 4.71 -4.31
N ILE A 86 27.03 3.63 -3.53
CA ILE A 86 25.90 3.34 -2.66
C ILE A 86 25.80 4.40 -1.55
N HIS A 87 24.62 4.98 -1.40
CA HIS A 87 24.34 5.96 -0.36
C HIS A 87 24.32 5.28 1.02
N PRO A 88 24.92 5.87 2.08
CA PRO A 88 25.01 5.25 3.41
C PRO A 88 23.67 4.78 3.99
N VAL A 89 22.59 5.53 3.73
CA VAL A 89 21.21 5.17 4.13
C VAL A 89 20.82 3.74 3.74
N THR A 90 21.33 3.23 2.61
CA THR A 90 21.06 1.85 2.18
C THR A 90 21.59 0.86 3.21
N ILE A 91 22.80 1.10 3.74
CA ILE A 91 23.46 0.21 4.70
C ILE A 91 22.75 0.28 6.06
N GLU A 92 22.34 1.48 6.48
CA GLU A 92 21.53 1.68 7.69
C GLU A 92 20.20 0.90 7.60
N LEU A 93 19.52 1.00 6.45
CA LEU A 93 18.26 0.29 6.19
C LEU A 93 18.44 -1.23 6.08
N ILE A 94 19.57 -1.73 5.55
CA ILE A 94 19.88 -3.16 5.57
C ILE A 94 20.01 -3.66 7.01
N GLY A 95 20.70 -2.91 7.87
CA GLY A 95 20.81 -3.23 9.30
C GLY A 95 19.44 -3.35 9.95
N LYS A 96 18.58 -2.34 9.75
CA LYS A 96 17.22 -2.38 10.30
C LYS A 96 16.35 -3.48 9.67
N ALA A 97 16.49 -3.72 8.37
CA ALA A 97 15.79 -4.80 7.69
C ALA A 97 16.16 -6.17 8.28
N ARG A 98 17.44 -6.42 8.60
CA ARG A 98 17.87 -7.67 9.24
C ARG A 98 17.22 -7.87 10.60
N GLU A 99 17.24 -6.83 11.44
CA GLU A 99 16.60 -6.85 12.76
C GLU A 99 15.10 -7.22 12.66
N LEU A 100 14.37 -6.54 11.76
CA LEU A 100 12.96 -6.84 11.52
C LEU A 100 12.75 -8.25 10.95
N ALA A 101 13.60 -8.65 10.01
CA ALA A 101 13.48 -9.94 9.34
C ALA A 101 13.73 -11.12 10.30
N ASP A 102 14.63 -10.97 11.28
CA ASP A 102 14.89 -12.00 12.30
C ASP A 102 13.68 -12.28 13.19
N ALA A 103 12.91 -11.25 13.54
CA ALA A 103 11.71 -11.40 14.37
C ALA A 103 10.63 -12.29 13.74
N VAL A 104 10.61 -12.39 12.40
CA VAL A 104 9.62 -13.20 11.64
C VAL A 104 10.26 -14.26 10.74
N ARG A 105 11.57 -14.50 10.85
CA ARG A 105 12.35 -15.43 10.00
C ARG A 105 12.17 -15.19 8.50
N HIS A 106 12.10 -13.94 8.11
CA HIS A 106 12.03 -13.53 6.71
C HIS A 106 13.45 -13.30 6.14
N PRO A 107 13.60 -13.41 4.81
CA PRO A 107 14.83 -13.02 4.14
C PRO A 107 14.90 -11.49 3.93
N VAL A 108 16.12 -10.96 3.85
CA VAL A 108 16.41 -9.57 3.49
C VAL A 108 16.86 -9.53 2.03
N TYR A 109 16.24 -8.63 1.27
CA TYR A 109 16.54 -8.42 -0.13
C TYR A 109 16.98 -6.99 -0.39
N CYS A 110 17.76 -6.80 -1.46
CA CYS A 110 18.05 -5.47 -1.99
C CYS A 110 17.57 -5.35 -3.45
N LEU A 111 17.00 -4.21 -3.81
CA LEU A 111 16.74 -3.80 -5.19
C LEU A 111 17.75 -2.74 -5.60
N PHE A 112 18.61 -3.04 -6.56
CA PHE A 112 19.61 -2.13 -7.10
C PHE A 112 19.32 -1.86 -8.58
N MET A 113 18.99 -0.61 -8.90
CA MET A 113 18.64 -0.14 -10.25
C MET A 113 19.62 0.94 -10.68
N GLY A 114 20.32 0.77 -11.80
CA GLY A 114 21.34 1.73 -12.23
C GLY A 114 22.07 1.31 -13.51
N HIS A 115 23.16 1.99 -13.84
CA HIS A 115 24.03 1.64 -14.96
C HIS A 115 25.45 1.35 -14.46
N GLY A 116 26.07 0.25 -14.92
CA GLY A 116 27.42 -0.13 -14.53
C GLY A 116 27.58 -0.41 -13.03
N ILE A 117 26.57 -1.06 -12.41
CA ILE A 117 26.45 -1.26 -10.97
C ILE A 117 26.72 -2.71 -10.53
N SER A 118 26.90 -3.64 -11.47
CA SER A 118 27.06 -5.07 -11.21
C SER A 118 28.17 -5.39 -10.20
N GLN A 119 29.32 -4.70 -10.26
CA GLN A 119 30.41 -4.92 -9.31
C GLN A 119 30.06 -4.43 -7.90
N GLN A 120 29.37 -3.30 -7.80
CA GLN A 120 28.94 -2.70 -6.54
C GLN A 120 27.81 -3.53 -5.91
N ALA A 121 26.93 -4.13 -6.71
CA ALA A 121 25.90 -5.04 -6.24
C ALA A 121 26.50 -6.25 -5.50
N GLN A 122 27.62 -6.79 -5.97
CA GLN A 122 28.30 -7.89 -5.25
C GLN A 122 28.82 -7.47 -3.88
N LYS A 123 29.19 -6.20 -3.69
CA LYS A 123 29.65 -5.69 -2.38
C LYS A 123 28.52 -5.71 -1.34
N LEU A 124 27.26 -5.56 -1.76
CA LEU A 124 26.11 -5.61 -0.86
C LEU A 124 25.94 -6.98 -0.17
N LEU A 125 26.41 -8.06 -0.79
CA LEU A 125 26.38 -9.42 -0.22
C LEU A 125 27.33 -9.61 0.97
N ARG A 126 28.19 -8.62 1.27
CA ARG A 126 29.03 -8.61 2.48
C ARG A 126 28.25 -8.16 3.72
N TYR A 127 27.08 -7.55 3.52
CA TYR A 127 26.13 -7.17 4.56
C TYR A 127 25.11 -8.29 4.75
N PRO A 128 24.26 -8.27 5.80
CA PRO A 128 23.29 -9.33 6.05
C PRO A 128 22.09 -9.27 5.09
N VAL A 129 22.36 -9.49 3.80
CA VAL A 129 21.42 -9.50 2.68
C VAL A 129 21.42 -10.90 2.06
N ASP A 130 20.25 -11.52 1.94
CA ASP A 130 20.12 -12.87 1.38
C ASP A 130 20.16 -12.85 -0.15
N ARG A 131 19.64 -11.78 -0.79
CA ARG A 131 19.64 -11.66 -2.26
C ARG A 131 19.62 -10.21 -2.73
N VAL A 132 20.36 -9.92 -3.80
CA VAL A 132 20.33 -8.62 -4.51
C VAL A 132 19.69 -8.82 -5.89
N PHE A 133 18.62 -8.07 -6.17
CA PHE A 133 17.98 -7.99 -7.47
C PHE A 133 18.54 -6.78 -8.22
N VAL A 134 19.19 -7.03 -9.35
CA VAL A 134 19.87 -5.99 -10.14
C VAL A 134 19.10 -5.76 -11.44
N TYR A 135 18.74 -4.49 -11.68
CA TYR A 135 18.27 -4.02 -12.97
C TYR A 135 19.32 -3.06 -13.50
N GLU A 136 20.03 -3.47 -14.55
CA GLU A 136 21.10 -2.69 -15.14
C GLU A 136 20.75 -2.32 -16.58
N ASP A 137 20.72 -1.01 -16.86
CA ASP A 137 20.43 -0.47 -18.19
C ASP A 137 21.04 0.94 -18.32
N GLN A 138 21.42 1.37 -19.53
CA GLN A 138 21.93 2.72 -19.78
C GLN A 138 20.90 3.80 -19.47
N GLU A 139 19.60 3.53 -19.65
CA GLU A 139 18.52 4.47 -19.28
C GLU A 139 18.44 4.75 -17.77
N LEU A 140 19.08 3.89 -16.95
CA LEU A 140 19.17 4.02 -15.50
C LEU A 140 20.44 4.73 -15.04
N ALA A 141 21.21 5.33 -15.95
CA ALA A 141 22.38 6.14 -15.59
C ALA A 141 22.01 7.34 -14.70
N TYR A 142 20.79 7.87 -14.85
CA TYR A 142 20.26 8.98 -14.05
C TYR A 142 18.88 8.65 -13.49
N PHE A 143 18.58 9.22 -12.33
CA PHE A 143 17.29 9.03 -11.68
C PHE A 143 16.16 9.64 -12.52
N ARG A 144 15.23 8.78 -12.97
CA ARG A 144 13.99 9.17 -13.65
C ARG A 144 12.84 8.47 -12.94
N VAL A 145 12.03 9.25 -12.22
CA VAL A 145 11.02 8.73 -11.29
C VAL A 145 10.06 7.71 -11.92
N ASP A 146 9.58 7.95 -13.15
CA ASP A 146 8.64 7.05 -13.81
C ASP A 146 9.30 5.72 -14.25
N THR A 147 10.52 5.78 -14.78
CA THR A 147 11.30 4.59 -15.15
C THR A 147 11.62 3.75 -13.92
N TYR A 148 12.12 4.40 -12.86
CA TYR A 148 12.42 3.73 -11.59
C TYR A 148 11.15 3.13 -10.98
N ALA A 149 10.01 3.83 -11.02
CA ALA A 149 8.75 3.31 -10.49
C ALA A 149 8.24 2.09 -11.27
N ASN A 150 8.40 2.06 -12.61
CA ASN A 150 8.04 0.89 -13.43
C ASN A 150 8.85 -0.35 -13.03
N ILE A 151 10.16 -0.19 -12.88
CA ILE A 151 11.07 -1.29 -12.53
C ILE A 151 10.86 -1.75 -11.10
N PHE A 152 10.68 -0.80 -10.17
CA PHE A 152 10.38 -1.12 -8.78
C PHE A 152 9.10 -1.95 -8.70
N GLU A 153 8.03 -1.54 -9.39
CA GLU A 153 6.78 -2.29 -9.45
C GLU A 153 6.97 -3.70 -10.01
N ASP A 154 7.70 -3.85 -11.12
CA ASP A 154 8.03 -5.16 -11.70
C ASP A 154 8.76 -6.07 -10.70
N CYS A 155 9.74 -5.52 -9.97
CA CYS A 155 10.43 -6.21 -8.89
C CYS A 155 9.45 -6.65 -7.78
N LEU A 156 8.57 -5.76 -7.31
CA LEU A 156 7.59 -6.10 -6.27
C LEU A 156 6.63 -7.21 -6.69
N ARG A 157 6.19 -7.21 -7.95
CA ARG A 157 5.29 -8.25 -8.48
C ARG A 157 5.97 -9.62 -8.54
N LYS A 158 7.27 -9.66 -8.87
CA LYS A 158 8.06 -10.89 -8.98
C LYS A 158 8.54 -11.41 -7.62
N VAL A 159 8.98 -10.51 -6.76
CA VAL A 159 9.62 -10.85 -5.47
C VAL A 159 8.59 -11.01 -4.35
N LYS A 160 7.47 -10.29 -4.44
CA LYS A 160 6.41 -10.24 -3.41
C LYS A 160 6.98 -10.07 -1.99
N PRO A 161 7.75 -9.00 -1.68
CA PRO A 161 8.22 -8.76 -0.32
C PRO A 161 7.06 -8.36 0.59
N SER A 162 7.09 -8.76 1.86
CA SER A 162 6.10 -8.35 2.86
C SER A 162 6.28 -6.89 3.29
N ILE A 163 7.52 -6.39 3.27
CA ILE A 163 7.87 -5.01 3.66
C ILE A 163 8.85 -4.44 2.65
N VAL A 164 8.73 -3.15 2.36
CA VAL A 164 9.69 -2.39 1.54
C VAL A 164 10.20 -1.21 2.35
N LEU A 165 11.53 -1.05 2.43
CA LEU A 165 12.19 0.07 3.07
C LEU A 165 12.87 0.95 2.03
N VAL A 166 12.66 2.26 2.13
CA VAL A 166 13.18 3.30 1.23
C VAL A 166 13.74 4.43 2.09
N GLY A 167 14.90 4.98 1.71
CA GLY A 167 15.50 6.09 2.43
C GLY A 167 14.64 7.36 2.37
N ALA A 168 14.67 8.18 3.41
CA ALA A 168 13.94 9.45 3.47
C ALA A 168 14.67 10.60 2.73
N THR A 169 15.37 10.30 1.64
CA THR A 169 16.13 11.26 0.82
C THR A 169 15.23 11.94 -0.21
N SER A 170 15.78 12.87 -1.01
CA SER A 170 15.05 13.45 -2.15
C SER A 170 14.62 12.41 -3.18
N VAL A 171 15.47 11.40 -3.44
CA VAL A 171 15.17 10.28 -4.36
C VAL A 171 14.07 9.40 -3.77
N GLY A 172 14.27 8.95 -2.54
CA GLY A 172 13.33 8.04 -1.87
C GLY A 172 11.95 8.68 -1.64
N ARG A 173 11.89 9.94 -1.19
CA ARG A 173 10.64 10.70 -1.04
C ARG A 173 9.93 10.97 -2.36
N SER A 174 10.64 10.98 -3.49
CA SER A 174 10.03 11.08 -4.82
C SER A 174 9.51 9.73 -5.33
N LEU A 175 10.24 8.65 -5.07
CA LEU A 175 9.97 7.32 -5.62
C LEU A 175 8.92 6.54 -4.81
N ALA A 176 9.05 6.50 -3.48
CA ALA A 176 8.18 5.72 -2.60
C ALA A 176 6.68 6.03 -2.76
N PRO A 177 6.21 7.31 -2.74
CA PRO A 177 4.79 7.61 -2.91
C PRO A 177 4.26 7.21 -4.30
N ARG A 178 5.09 7.32 -5.34
CA ARG A 178 4.72 6.92 -6.70
C ARG A 178 4.51 5.41 -6.79
N VAL A 179 5.43 4.63 -6.22
CA VAL A 179 5.33 3.17 -6.19
C VAL A 179 4.16 2.72 -5.32
N ALA A 180 3.98 3.31 -4.14
CA ALA A 180 2.89 2.96 -3.22
C ALA A 180 1.50 3.20 -3.85
N ALA A 181 1.32 4.34 -4.52
CA ALA A 181 0.08 4.66 -5.22
C ALA A 181 -0.22 3.67 -6.35
N ARG A 182 0.78 3.30 -7.16
CA ARG A 182 0.63 2.33 -8.26
C ARG A 182 0.32 0.92 -7.75
N PHE A 183 1.02 0.49 -6.70
CA PHE A 183 0.83 -0.82 -6.09
C PHE A 183 -0.40 -0.88 -5.17
N ARG A 184 -1.07 0.25 -4.93
CA ARG A 184 -2.24 0.41 -4.05
C ARG A 184 -1.96 -0.05 -2.61
N THR A 185 -0.74 0.19 -2.13
CA THR A 185 -0.32 -0.14 -0.77
C THR A 185 -0.21 1.11 0.11
N GLY A 186 -0.08 0.91 1.42
CA GLY A 186 0.19 1.98 2.37
C GLY A 186 1.62 2.50 2.26
N LEU A 187 1.83 3.74 2.69
CA LEU A 187 3.15 4.35 2.84
C LEU A 187 3.16 5.18 4.13
N THR A 188 4.19 4.99 4.94
CA THR A 188 4.49 5.80 6.11
C THR A 188 5.79 6.54 5.86
N ALA A 189 5.80 7.85 6.08
CA ALA A 189 6.96 8.70 5.87
C ALA A 189 7.61 9.05 7.21
N ASP A 190 8.92 9.29 7.17
CA ASP A 190 9.72 9.84 8.29
C ASP A 190 9.60 9.07 9.60
N CYS A 191 9.51 7.74 9.49
CA CYS A 191 9.48 6.86 10.65
C CYS A 191 10.78 6.96 11.44
N THR A 192 10.64 7.13 12.74
CA THR A 192 11.77 7.18 13.69
C THR A 192 12.06 5.82 14.29
N THR A 193 11.02 5.00 14.42
CA THR A 193 11.11 3.63 14.95
C THR A 193 10.32 2.67 14.06
N LEU A 194 10.87 1.48 13.87
CA LEU A 194 10.22 0.38 13.14
C LEU A 194 10.30 -0.88 14.00
N GLU A 195 9.16 -1.54 14.17
CA GLU A 195 9.03 -2.85 14.82
C GLU A 195 8.10 -3.73 14.00
N ILE A 196 8.22 -5.04 14.13
CA ILE A 196 7.34 -5.99 13.44
C ILE A 196 6.72 -6.96 14.44
N ARG A 197 5.43 -7.21 14.28
CA ARG A 197 4.70 -8.20 15.05
C ARG A 197 4.88 -9.59 14.44
N ALA A 198 4.62 -10.63 15.22
CA ALA A 198 4.71 -12.02 14.76
C ALA A 198 3.80 -12.34 13.55
N ASN A 199 2.72 -11.58 13.37
CA ASN A 199 1.79 -11.70 12.23
C ASN A 199 2.21 -10.86 11.01
N THR A 200 3.48 -10.44 10.97
CA THR A 200 4.14 -9.62 9.96
C THR A 200 3.59 -8.20 9.80
N ASP A 201 2.77 -7.73 10.74
CA ASP A 201 2.33 -6.34 10.74
C ASP A 201 3.48 -5.43 11.16
N LEU A 202 3.78 -4.44 10.32
CA LEU A 202 4.79 -3.42 10.58
C LEU A 202 4.18 -2.33 11.47
N VAL A 203 4.86 -2.02 12.57
CA VAL A 203 4.54 -0.94 13.51
C VAL A 203 5.56 0.17 13.30
N GLN A 204 5.08 1.40 13.11
CA GLN A 204 5.91 2.58 12.94
C GLN A 204 5.53 3.66 13.97
N ILE A 205 6.54 4.42 14.42
CA ILE A 205 6.39 5.61 15.27
C ILE A 205 7.02 6.81 14.57
#